data_AF-H3KCN4-F1
#
_entry.id   AF-H3KCN4-F1
#
_cell.length_a   1.000
_cell.length_b   1.000
_cell.length_c   1.000
_cell.angle_alpha   90.00
_cell.angle_beta   90.00
_cell.angle_gamma   90.00
#
_symmetry.space_group_name_H-M   'P 1'
#
loop_
_entity.id
_entity.type
_entity.pdbx_description
1 polymer ?
#
loop_
_entity_poly.entity_id
_entity_poly.type
_entity_poly.pdbx_seq_one_letter_code
_entity_poly.pdbx_strand_id
1 'polypeptide(L)'
;MIVGSYAGPLAANYFLGNTLETASRIVTGTLRNFQNYTFSVSGDTSTKDPTIDVTGTTAVTIEPAEGDTRSLITVVPTAELAGTYTLISAAAGFTDLQGAPVEAGTYTEELFNYDEEVRTIESLSRVETFRIKPESVDLKIVDSSDPDSSVQELVITFESGSSIEVTESANDETNALMQSSASTFGTLWEASDLLVDTALRAPKPVDGLFAAARSGKYGFDRHPRMDSTNTTGLLGYAMTFGKTQTGVFLEMGHADYETDSPTSTGRVTGDGDHNYAGAGVFVSQELIPDLHATAYVKGGALRNAFDVTIAGKKLDLNRTSAYWGAHLGVHYDWALSQSFDAWAYASYFYDGREKETYKKAGTTDVAGSTFTYDALESHRVQLTYAHSQSLKPYVGLALEQVLKAEGQGSADDGTSRVKLNTTDMDGTTGILSAGWKYVNDAGTFAFSAGVNGYAGLKNGVNAMVQGQWAF
;
A
#
# COMPACT_ATOMS: atom_id res chain seq x y z
N MET A 1 -8.24 -36.30 -33.15
CA MET A 1 -7.37 -36.51 -34.33
C MET A 1 -7.05 -35.14 -34.91
N ILE A 2 -5.92 -34.56 -34.53
CA ILE A 2 -5.34 -33.40 -35.19
C ILE A 2 -4.02 -33.92 -35.76
N VAL A 3 -3.93 -33.98 -37.09
CA VAL A 3 -2.73 -34.38 -37.82
C VAL A 3 -2.19 -33.14 -38.50
N GLY A 4 -0.98 -32.73 -38.11
CA GLY A 4 -0.19 -31.73 -38.80
C GLY A 4 1.27 -32.11 -38.67
N SER A 5 1.81 -32.82 -39.67
CA SER A 5 3.23 -33.14 -39.75
C SER A 5 3.92 -32.15 -40.69
N TYR A 6 4.97 -31.50 -40.18
CA TYR A 6 6.01 -30.87 -41.00
C TYR A 6 7.35 -31.43 -40.54
N ALA A 7 8.05 -32.11 -41.44
CA ALA A 7 9.36 -32.71 -41.20
C ALA A 7 10.44 -31.81 -41.83
N GLY A 8 11.04 -30.96 -41.01
CA GLY A 8 12.23 -30.17 -41.33
C GLY A 8 13.00 -29.85 -40.04
N PRO A 9 14.31 -29.56 -40.11
CA PRO A 9 15.07 -29.15 -38.93
C PRO A 9 14.44 -27.91 -38.32
N LEU A 10 14.20 -27.94 -37.01
CA LEU A 10 13.52 -26.87 -36.28
C LEU A 10 14.40 -25.62 -36.33
N ALA A 11 13.89 -24.52 -36.90
CA ALA A 11 14.50 -23.23 -36.65
C ALA A 11 14.32 -22.91 -35.16
N ALA A 12 15.39 -22.52 -34.46
CA ALA A 12 15.39 -22.22 -33.02
C ALA A 12 14.23 -21.30 -32.58
N ASN A 13 13.77 -20.42 -33.47
CA ASN A 13 12.66 -19.49 -33.25
C ASN A 13 11.30 -20.15 -32.95
N TYR A 14 11.08 -21.42 -33.30
CA TYR A 14 9.81 -22.12 -33.03
C TYR A 14 9.80 -22.90 -31.70
N PHE A 15 10.95 -22.99 -31.02
CA PHE A 15 11.08 -23.62 -29.71
C PHE A 15 11.01 -22.60 -28.59
N LEU A 16 11.67 -21.45 -28.79
CA LEU A 16 11.83 -20.39 -27.80
C LEU A 16 10.51 -19.83 -27.26
N GLY A 17 10.41 -19.75 -25.94
CA GLY A 17 9.31 -19.16 -25.16
C GLY A 17 8.06 -20.05 -25.02
N ASN A 18 7.98 -21.17 -25.72
CA ASN A 18 6.79 -22.03 -25.69
C ASN A 18 6.75 -22.88 -24.42
N THR A 19 5.64 -22.82 -23.68
CA THR A 19 5.42 -23.61 -22.47
C THR A 19 4.26 -24.58 -22.66
N LEU A 20 4.45 -25.84 -22.26
CA LEU A 20 3.37 -26.83 -22.10
C LEU A 20 3.04 -26.98 -20.62
N GLU A 21 1.82 -26.63 -20.23
CA GLU A 21 1.30 -26.86 -18.88
C GLU A 21 0.30 -28.01 -18.88
N THR A 22 0.44 -28.95 -17.94
CA THR A 22 -0.51 -30.05 -17.77
C THR A 22 -0.67 -30.48 -16.32
N ALA A 23 -1.93 -30.74 -15.93
CA ALA A 23 -2.32 -31.38 -14.68
C ALA A 23 -2.90 -32.78 -14.92
N SER A 24 -2.79 -33.31 -16.14
CA SER A 24 -3.43 -34.56 -16.56
C SER A 24 -2.50 -35.40 -17.41
N ARG A 25 -2.76 -36.71 -17.43
CA ARG A 25 -2.01 -37.64 -18.27
C ARG A 25 -2.26 -37.39 -19.76
N ILE A 26 -1.19 -37.25 -20.53
CA ILE A 26 -1.21 -37.08 -21.98
C ILE A 26 -0.53 -38.30 -22.61
N VAL A 27 -1.18 -38.91 -23.61
CA VAL A 27 -0.55 -39.92 -24.48
C VAL A 27 -0.51 -39.37 -25.89
N THR A 28 0.68 -39.29 -26.47
CA THR A 28 0.89 -38.73 -27.81
C THR A 28 1.92 -39.53 -28.60
N GLY A 29 1.85 -39.46 -29.93
CA GLY A 29 2.89 -40.00 -30.80
C GLY A 29 4.05 -39.01 -31.02
N THR A 30 3.89 -37.73 -30.69
CA THR A 30 4.93 -36.72 -30.90
C THR A 30 4.75 -35.57 -29.91
N LEU A 31 5.86 -35.11 -29.32
CA LEU A 31 5.96 -33.94 -28.47
C LEU A 31 7.13 -33.09 -28.98
N ARG A 32 6.85 -31.88 -29.50
CA ARG A 32 7.84 -30.99 -30.13
C ARG A 32 7.46 -29.53 -29.87
N ASN A 33 8.43 -28.63 -30.06
CA ASN A 33 8.26 -27.16 -30.05
C ASN A 33 7.89 -26.53 -28.70
N PHE A 34 8.16 -27.22 -27.59
CA PHE A 34 8.04 -26.64 -26.24
C PHE A 34 9.42 -26.51 -25.62
N GLN A 35 9.79 -25.29 -25.22
CA GLN A 35 11.00 -25.05 -24.43
C GLN A 35 10.77 -25.42 -22.97
N ASN A 36 9.62 -25.02 -22.41
CA ASN A 36 9.32 -25.16 -20.99
C ASN A 36 8.16 -26.14 -20.76
N TYR A 37 8.18 -26.81 -19.61
CA TYR A 37 7.15 -27.75 -19.20
C TYR A 37 6.74 -27.47 -17.75
N THR A 38 5.44 -27.33 -17.51
CA THR A 38 4.87 -27.13 -16.18
C THR A 38 3.95 -28.30 -15.84
N PHE A 39 4.24 -29.00 -14.75
CA PHE A 39 3.48 -30.15 -14.28
C PHE A 39 2.80 -29.85 -12.95
N SER A 40 1.47 -29.99 -12.88
CA SER A 40 0.77 -29.97 -11.59
C SER A 40 0.72 -31.40 -11.03
N VAL A 41 1.43 -31.63 -9.92
CA VAL A 41 1.57 -32.96 -9.32
C VAL A 41 0.91 -32.98 -7.94
N SER A 42 0.19 -34.07 -7.65
CA SER A 42 -0.49 -34.27 -6.37
C SER A 42 0.16 -35.39 -5.55
N GLY A 43 0.16 -35.25 -4.22
CA GLY A 43 0.78 -36.21 -3.30
C GLY A 43 0.17 -37.62 -3.32
N ASP A 44 -1.07 -37.76 -3.82
CA ASP A 44 -1.79 -39.06 -3.86
C ASP A 44 -1.42 -39.91 -5.09
N THR A 45 -0.58 -39.38 -5.98
CA THR A 45 -0.17 -40.03 -7.22
C THR A 45 1.25 -40.55 -7.16
N SER A 46 1.51 -41.67 -6.47
CA SER A 46 2.68 -42.49 -6.82
C SER A 46 2.42 -43.12 -8.19
N THR A 47 2.51 -42.33 -9.25
CA THR A 47 2.11 -42.75 -10.58
C THR A 47 3.29 -43.45 -11.23
N LYS A 48 3.21 -44.78 -11.25
CA LYS A 48 4.00 -45.61 -12.18
C LYS A 48 3.78 -45.18 -13.64
N ASP A 49 2.71 -44.46 -13.92
CA ASP A 49 2.38 -43.97 -15.24
C ASP A 49 2.98 -42.57 -15.49
N PRO A 50 3.63 -42.35 -16.63
CA PRO A 50 4.17 -41.04 -16.98
C PRO A 50 3.05 -40.00 -17.16
N THR A 51 3.32 -38.76 -16.74
CA THR A 51 2.39 -37.63 -16.98
C THR A 51 2.26 -37.34 -18.47
N ILE A 52 3.35 -37.41 -19.22
CA ILE A 52 3.33 -37.38 -20.68
C ILE A 52 4.00 -38.64 -21.23
N ASP A 53 3.26 -39.44 -21.98
CA ASP A 53 3.69 -40.67 -22.65
C ASP A 53 3.87 -40.42 -24.15
N VAL A 54 5.11 -40.38 -24.63
CA VAL A 54 5.47 -40.15 -26.03
C VAL A 54 5.85 -41.47 -26.69
N THR A 55 4.90 -42.04 -27.42
CA THR A 55 4.96 -43.40 -27.97
C THR A 55 5.57 -43.49 -29.37
N GLY A 56 5.83 -42.36 -30.02
CA GLY A 56 6.33 -42.34 -31.39
C GLY A 56 7.85 -42.38 -31.51
N THR A 57 8.33 -42.33 -32.75
CA THR A 57 9.74 -42.54 -33.10
C THR A 57 10.57 -41.24 -33.14
N THR A 58 10.02 -40.13 -32.64
CA THR A 58 10.79 -38.88 -32.52
C THR A 58 11.16 -38.63 -31.08
N ALA A 59 12.44 -38.37 -30.83
CA ALA A 59 12.93 -37.89 -29.55
C ALA A 59 12.27 -36.56 -29.11
N VAL A 60 12.19 -36.37 -27.80
CA VAL A 60 11.71 -35.13 -27.18
C VAL A 60 12.89 -34.17 -27.04
N THR A 61 12.71 -32.92 -27.45
CA THR A 61 13.76 -31.90 -27.31
C THR A 61 13.76 -31.31 -25.90
N ILE A 62 14.90 -31.39 -25.22
CA ILE A 62 15.19 -30.74 -23.93
C ILE A 62 16.59 -30.12 -24.05
N GLU A 63 16.71 -28.82 -23.79
CA GLU A 63 18.00 -28.11 -23.85
C GLU A 63 18.59 -27.92 -22.46
N PRO A 64 19.61 -28.71 -22.05
CA PRO A 64 20.26 -28.60 -20.75
C PRO A 64 21.27 -27.46 -20.65
N ALA A 65 21.79 -26.96 -21.78
CA ALA A 65 22.85 -25.95 -21.72
C ALA A 65 22.33 -24.59 -21.20
N GLU A 66 23.17 -23.89 -20.42
CA GLU A 66 22.89 -22.54 -19.94
C GLU A 66 22.66 -21.54 -21.08
N GLY A 67 21.73 -20.59 -20.87
CA GLY A 67 21.41 -19.51 -21.80
C GLY A 67 19.92 -19.33 -22.04
N ASP A 68 19.55 -18.39 -22.91
CA ASP A 68 18.15 -18.02 -23.20
C ASP A 68 17.32 -19.16 -23.83
N THR A 69 17.99 -20.19 -24.35
CA THR A 69 17.38 -21.37 -24.98
C THR A 69 17.18 -22.55 -24.02
N ARG A 70 17.64 -22.46 -22.78
CA ARG A 70 17.55 -23.54 -21.79
C ARG A 70 16.10 -23.94 -21.55
N SER A 71 15.83 -25.25 -21.48
CA SER A 71 14.51 -25.74 -21.08
C SER A 71 14.27 -25.51 -19.59
N LEU A 72 13.04 -25.16 -19.21
CA LEU A 72 12.65 -25.08 -17.80
C LEU A 72 11.56 -26.10 -17.47
N ILE A 73 11.77 -26.87 -16.42
CA ILE A 73 10.83 -27.84 -15.86
C ILE A 73 10.32 -27.29 -14.54
N THR A 74 9.04 -26.92 -14.50
CA THR A 74 8.34 -26.47 -13.30
C THR A 74 7.46 -27.60 -12.78
N VAL A 75 7.51 -27.85 -11.47
CA VAL A 75 6.50 -28.68 -10.79
C VAL A 75 5.73 -27.81 -9.80
N VAL A 76 4.41 -27.78 -9.96
CA VAL A 76 3.49 -27.05 -9.08
C VAL A 76 2.90 -28.07 -8.09
N PRO A 77 3.29 -28.03 -6.80
CA PRO A 77 2.77 -28.94 -5.81
C PRO A 77 1.34 -28.55 -5.44
N THR A 78 0.42 -29.51 -5.40
CA THR A 78 -0.93 -29.30 -4.85
C THR A 78 -1.12 -29.96 -3.47
N ALA A 79 -0.09 -30.65 -2.97
CA ALA A 79 0.01 -31.27 -1.65
C ALA A 79 1.49 -31.60 -1.37
N GLU A 80 1.81 -32.15 -0.19
CA GLU A 80 3.14 -32.69 0.12
C GLU A 80 3.54 -33.76 -0.91
N LEU A 81 4.73 -33.62 -1.50
CA LEU A 81 5.26 -34.52 -2.52
C LEU A 81 6.35 -35.40 -1.93
N ALA A 82 6.25 -36.71 -2.16
CA ALA A 82 7.25 -37.68 -1.69
C ALA A 82 7.44 -38.81 -2.72
N GLY A 83 8.69 -39.21 -2.93
CA GLY A 83 9.03 -40.29 -3.86
C GLY A 83 9.23 -39.81 -5.30
N THR A 84 9.15 -40.76 -6.23
CA THR A 84 9.59 -40.58 -7.61
C THR A 84 8.39 -40.48 -8.55
N TYR A 85 8.40 -39.47 -9.42
CA TYR A 85 7.36 -39.19 -10.40
C TYR A 85 7.97 -39.18 -11.81
N THR A 86 7.37 -39.94 -12.73
CA THR A 86 7.75 -39.89 -14.15
C THR A 86 6.97 -38.76 -14.83
N LEU A 87 7.68 -37.68 -15.21
CA LEU A 87 7.10 -36.50 -15.84
C LEU A 87 6.86 -36.77 -17.34
N ILE A 88 7.90 -37.24 -18.04
CA ILE A 88 7.85 -37.56 -19.47
C ILE A 88 8.47 -38.93 -19.68
N SER A 89 7.77 -39.83 -20.35
CA SER A 89 8.35 -41.04 -20.94
C SER A 89 8.44 -40.87 -22.45
N ALA A 90 9.62 -41.12 -23.02
CA ALA A 90 9.91 -40.90 -24.44
C ALA A 90 10.48 -42.18 -25.07
N ALA A 91 9.69 -42.81 -25.96
CA ALA A 91 10.07 -44.05 -26.62
C ALA A 91 11.31 -43.93 -27.52
N ALA A 92 11.56 -42.73 -28.04
CA ALA A 92 12.73 -42.42 -28.88
C ALA A 92 13.80 -41.58 -28.13
N GLY A 93 13.67 -41.44 -26.81
CA GLY A 93 14.63 -40.72 -25.96
C GLY A 93 14.53 -39.19 -26.03
N PHE A 94 15.57 -38.53 -25.52
CA PHE A 94 15.70 -37.08 -25.47
C PHE A 94 16.88 -36.57 -26.31
N THR A 95 16.75 -35.37 -26.88
CA THR A 95 17.83 -34.70 -27.63
C THR A 95 17.93 -33.22 -27.28
N ASP A 96 19.11 -32.63 -27.41
CA ASP A 96 19.30 -31.17 -27.35
C ASP A 96 18.75 -30.44 -28.59
N LEU A 97 18.85 -29.11 -28.64
CA LEU A 97 18.39 -28.32 -29.79
C LEU A 97 19.20 -28.56 -31.07
N GLN A 98 20.40 -29.11 -30.96
CA GLN A 98 21.25 -29.49 -32.09
C GLN A 98 20.97 -30.92 -32.57
N GLY A 99 20.11 -31.66 -31.87
CA GLY A 99 19.72 -33.02 -32.18
C GLY A 99 20.69 -34.07 -31.64
N ALA A 100 21.62 -33.72 -30.76
CA ALA A 100 22.47 -34.69 -30.08
C ALA A 100 21.67 -35.36 -28.94
N PRO A 101 21.89 -36.67 -28.68
CA PRO A 101 21.18 -37.38 -27.61
C PRO A 101 21.55 -36.82 -26.23
N VAL A 102 20.56 -36.75 -25.34
CA VAL A 102 20.78 -36.47 -23.91
C VAL A 102 20.93 -37.81 -23.19
N GLU A 103 22.10 -38.05 -22.62
CA GLU A 103 22.46 -39.33 -22.02
C GLU A 103 21.67 -39.62 -20.73
N ALA A 104 21.39 -40.89 -20.47
CA ALA A 104 20.81 -41.31 -19.19
C ALA A 104 21.79 -41.06 -18.03
N GLY A 105 21.25 -40.65 -16.88
CA GLY A 105 22.03 -40.20 -15.72
C GLY A 105 22.46 -38.72 -15.79
N THR A 106 22.06 -37.98 -16.84
CA THR A 106 22.24 -36.53 -16.90
C THR A 106 21.43 -35.87 -15.78
N TYR A 107 22.14 -35.25 -14.84
CA TYR A 107 21.54 -34.40 -13.81
C TYR A 107 21.07 -33.10 -14.44
N THR A 108 19.85 -32.70 -14.08
CA THR A 108 19.19 -31.55 -14.69
C THR A 108 18.66 -30.58 -13.65
N GLU A 109 19.35 -30.44 -12.52
CA GLU A 109 19.02 -29.43 -11.50
C GLU A 109 18.91 -28.03 -12.12
N GLU A 110 19.78 -27.71 -13.08
CA GLU A 110 19.75 -26.44 -13.83
C GLU A 110 18.52 -26.28 -14.75
N LEU A 111 17.83 -27.37 -15.09
CA LEU A 111 16.55 -27.33 -15.80
C LEU A 111 15.37 -27.06 -14.86
N PHE A 112 15.49 -27.37 -13.56
CA PHE A 112 14.37 -27.23 -12.66
C PHE A 112 14.15 -25.75 -12.31
N ASN A 113 12.93 -25.28 -12.50
CA ASN A 113 12.56 -23.91 -12.16
C ASN A 113 12.19 -23.81 -10.67
N TYR A 114 13.18 -23.46 -9.85
CA TYR A 114 13.01 -23.26 -8.41
C TYR A 114 12.34 -21.92 -8.05
N ASP A 115 12.09 -21.03 -9.01
CA ASP A 115 11.53 -19.69 -8.77
C ASP A 115 10.00 -19.67 -8.75
N GLU A 116 9.36 -20.79 -9.06
CA GLU A 116 7.90 -20.93 -8.99
C GLU A 116 7.43 -21.14 -7.54
N GLU A 117 6.44 -20.34 -7.16
CA GLU A 117 5.84 -20.31 -5.82
C GLU A 117 4.32 -20.43 -5.95
N VAL A 118 3.71 -21.30 -5.12
CA VAL A 118 2.25 -21.39 -5.02
C VAL A 118 1.79 -20.56 -3.82
N ARG A 119 0.81 -19.69 -4.01
CA ARG A 119 0.25 -18.84 -2.94
C ARG A 119 -1.18 -19.23 -2.65
N THR A 120 -1.50 -19.47 -1.38
CA THR A 120 -2.88 -19.70 -0.92
C THR A 120 -3.30 -18.60 0.05
N ILE A 121 -4.52 -18.09 -0.13
CA ILE A 121 -5.11 -17.12 0.78
C ILE A 121 -5.87 -17.89 1.87
N GLU A 122 -5.18 -18.18 2.97
CA GLU A 122 -5.75 -18.94 4.09
C GLU A 122 -6.77 -18.13 4.89
N SER A 123 -6.54 -16.82 5.03
CA SER A 123 -7.45 -15.92 5.74
C SER A 123 -7.46 -14.54 5.12
N LEU A 124 -8.38 -13.68 5.56
CA LEU A 124 -8.42 -12.27 5.15
C LEU A 124 -7.08 -11.56 5.39
N SER A 125 -6.25 -12.06 6.31
CA SER A 125 -4.99 -11.43 6.69
C SER A 125 -3.73 -12.20 6.32
N ARG A 126 -3.82 -13.49 5.98
CA ARG A 126 -2.65 -14.36 5.87
C ARG A 126 -2.62 -15.09 4.53
N VAL A 127 -1.42 -15.14 3.97
CA VAL A 127 -1.08 -15.92 2.79
C VAL A 127 0.01 -16.92 3.17
N GLU A 128 -0.17 -18.16 2.73
CA GLU A 128 0.89 -19.17 2.74
C GLU A 128 1.52 -19.25 1.35
N THR A 129 2.85 -19.25 1.31
CA THR A 129 3.62 -19.44 0.09
C THR A 129 4.37 -20.75 0.18
N PHE A 130 4.10 -21.64 -0.77
CA PHE A 130 4.71 -22.95 -0.90
C PHE A 130 5.79 -22.89 -1.98
N ARG A 131 7.00 -23.29 -1.60
CA ARG A 131 8.14 -23.38 -2.51
C ARG A 131 8.79 -24.74 -2.39
N ILE A 132 9.17 -25.35 -3.50
CA ILE A 132 9.93 -26.59 -3.48
C ILE A 132 11.37 -26.30 -3.04
N LYS A 133 11.86 -27.02 -2.03
CA LYS A 133 13.22 -26.85 -1.51
C LYS A 133 14.23 -27.38 -2.53
N PRO A 134 15.22 -26.57 -2.97
CA PRO A 134 16.18 -27.01 -3.98
C PRO A 134 16.90 -28.29 -3.64
N GLU A 135 17.29 -28.46 -2.38
CA GLU A 135 18.02 -29.63 -1.87
C GLU A 135 17.17 -30.91 -1.78
N SER A 136 15.84 -30.79 -1.89
CA SER A 136 14.93 -31.92 -1.73
C SER A 136 14.49 -32.56 -3.05
N VAL A 137 14.99 -32.04 -4.18
CA VAL A 137 14.61 -32.43 -5.53
C VAL A 137 15.78 -32.95 -6.32
N ASP A 138 15.56 -34.09 -6.96
CA ASP A 138 16.49 -34.70 -7.90
C ASP A 138 15.79 -34.91 -9.25
N LEU A 139 16.11 -34.07 -10.24
CA LEU A 139 15.57 -34.14 -11.60
C LEU A 139 16.59 -34.77 -12.55
N LYS A 140 16.22 -35.89 -13.17
CA LYS A 140 17.12 -36.69 -14.01
C LYS A 140 16.40 -37.27 -15.22
N ILE A 141 17.17 -37.43 -16.30
CA ILE A 141 16.81 -38.35 -17.38
C ILE A 141 17.40 -39.72 -17.05
N VAL A 142 16.57 -40.76 -17.02
CA VAL A 142 16.97 -42.14 -16.74
C VAL A 142 16.51 -43.06 -17.86
N ASP A 143 17.19 -44.18 -18.05
CA ASP A 143 16.64 -45.26 -18.87
C ASP A 143 15.47 -45.90 -18.12
N SER A 144 14.44 -46.31 -18.85
CA SER A 144 13.31 -47.01 -18.26
C SER A 144 13.79 -48.29 -17.56
N SER A 145 13.07 -48.67 -16.50
CA SER A 145 13.38 -49.89 -15.74
C SER A 145 13.23 -51.20 -16.55
N ASP A 146 12.70 -51.13 -17.77
CA ASP A 146 12.65 -52.24 -18.73
C ASP A 146 13.96 -52.33 -19.54
N PRO A 147 14.81 -53.34 -19.26
CA PRO A 147 16.13 -53.49 -19.88
C PRO A 147 16.08 -53.82 -21.38
N ASP A 148 14.92 -54.19 -21.93
CA ASP A 148 14.73 -54.46 -23.36
C ASP A 148 14.13 -53.26 -24.12
N SER A 149 13.92 -52.13 -23.44
CA SER A 149 13.35 -50.91 -24.02
C SER A 149 14.43 -49.84 -24.25
N SER A 150 14.35 -49.11 -25.37
CA SER A 150 15.15 -47.90 -25.61
C SER A 150 14.46 -46.64 -25.08
N VAL A 151 13.54 -46.79 -24.12
CA VAL A 151 12.71 -45.72 -23.58
C VAL A 151 13.53 -44.97 -22.54
N GLN A 152 13.57 -43.64 -22.66
CA GLN A 152 14.10 -42.78 -21.60
C GLN A 152 12.95 -42.05 -20.89
N GLU A 153 13.15 -41.77 -19.61
CA GLU A 153 12.19 -41.11 -18.75
C GLU A 153 12.81 -39.88 -18.09
N LEU A 154 12.13 -38.73 -18.17
CA LEU A 154 12.40 -37.57 -17.34
C LEU A 154 11.66 -37.78 -16.01
N VAL A 155 12.43 -37.93 -14.95
CA VAL A 155 11.96 -38.32 -13.64
C VAL A 155 12.36 -37.27 -12.62
N ILE A 156 11.43 -36.91 -11.74
CA ILE A 156 11.69 -36.08 -10.58
C ILE A 156 11.52 -36.92 -9.32
N THR A 157 12.49 -36.87 -8.42
CA THR A 157 12.42 -37.52 -7.11
C THR A 157 12.43 -36.49 -6.01
N PHE A 158 11.47 -36.59 -5.09
CA PHE A 158 11.40 -35.81 -3.87
C PHE A 158 11.90 -36.64 -2.69
N GLU A 159 12.87 -36.11 -1.94
CA GLU A 159 13.38 -36.77 -0.73
C GLU A 159 12.27 -37.04 0.29
N SER A 160 12.42 -38.11 1.07
CA SER A 160 11.46 -38.47 2.12
C SER A 160 11.49 -37.43 3.24
N GLY A 161 10.42 -36.63 3.36
CA GLY A 161 10.27 -35.54 4.31
C GLY A 161 9.52 -34.37 3.66
N SER A 162 9.53 -33.20 4.32
CA SER A 162 8.91 -31.99 3.78
C SER A 162 9.79 -31.39 2.68
N SER A 163 9.50 -31.76 1.43
CA SER A 163 10.11 -31.23 0.18
C SER A 163 9.65 -29.79 -0.15
N ILE A 164 8.72 -29.26 0.64
CA ILE A 164 8.11 -27.95 0.46
C ILE A 164 8.49 -27.06 1.65
N GLU A 165 9.04 -25.90 1.38
CA GLU A 165 9.13 -24.78 2.32
C GLU A 165 7.80 -24.03 2.31
N VAL A 166 7.23 -23.81 3.50
CA VAL A 166 6.03 -23.00 3.68
C VAL A 166 6.42 -21.74 4.44
N THR A 167 6.18 -20.59 3.82
CA THR A 167 6.37 -19.29 4.46
C THR A 167 5.03 -18.59 4.64
N GLU A 168 4.84 -17.96 5.78
CA GLU A 168 3.65 -17.17 6.07
C GLU A 168 3.95 -15.68 5.89
N SER A 169 3.04 -14.97 5.23
CA SER A 169 3.10 -13.51 5.14
C SER A 169 1.72 -12.89 5.34
N ALA A 170 1.69 -11.58 5.60
CA ALA A 170 0.45 -10.84 5.53
C ALA A 170 -0.09 -10.87 4.09
N ASN A 171 -1.42 -10.98 3.96
CA ASN A 171 -2.11 -10.79 2.70
C ASN A 171 -1.92 -9.32 2.27
N ASP A 172 -1.28 -9.10 1.13
CA ASP A 172 -0.97 -7.76 0.62
C ASP A 172 -2.20 -6.95 0.22
N GLU A 173 -3.36 -7.60 0.00
CA GLU A 173 -4.65 -6.92 -0.16
C GLU A 173 -5.05 -6.14 1.10
N THR A 174 -4.52 -6.48 2.28
CA THR A 174 -4.71 -5.71 3.52
C THR A 174 -3.96 -4.38 3.53
N ASN A 175 -3.11 -4.09 2.54
CA ASN A 175 -2.48 -2.76 2.41
C ASN A 175 -3.54 -1.65 2.29
N ALA A 176 -4.69 -1.94 1.67
CA ALA A 176 -5.79 -0.99 1.57
C ALA A 176 -6.36 -0.61 2.95
N LEU A 177 -6.37 -1.56 3.89
CA LEU A 177 -6.79 -1.34 5.29
C LEU A 177 -5.82 -0.40 6.02
N MET A 178 -4.52 -0.59 5.80
CA MET A 178 -3.48 0.26 6.38
C MET A 178 -3.50 1.67 5.80
N GLN A 179 -3.74 1.82 4.50
CA GLN A 179 -3.97 3.11 3.86
C GLN A 179 -5.21 3.82 4.41
N SER A 180 -6.33 3.11 4.54
CA SER A 180 -7.55 3.66 5.15
C SER A 180 -7.27 4.16 6.57
N SER A 181 -6.42 3.49 7.35
CA SER A 181 -5.99 4.00 8.65
C SER A 181 -5.18 5.29 8.53
N ALA A 182 -4.13 5.28 7.70
CA ALA A 182 -3.23 6.43 7.48
C ALA A 182 -3.95 7.67 6.91
N SER A 183 -5.02 7.48 6.12
CA SER A 183 -5.83 8.58 5.56
C SER A 183 -6.37 9.56 6.61
N THR A 184 -6.49 9.09 7.86
CA THR A 184 -6.90 9.92 9.00
C THR A 184 -5.95 11.10 9.24
N PHE A 185 -4.65 10.93 8.99
CA PHE A 185 -3.66 12.00 9.18
C PHE A 185 -4.03 13.24 8.36
N GLY A 186 -4.39 13.06 7.08
CA GLY A 186 -4.82 14.16 6.22
C GLY A 186 -6.03 14.93 6.77
N THR A 187 -6.97 14.23 7.41
CA THR A 187 -8.15 14.86 8.03
C THR A 187 -7.77 15.67 9.28
N LEU A 188 -6.93 15.10 10.16
CA LEU A 188 -6.50 15.76 11.39
C LEU A 188 -5.59 16.97 11.10
N TRP A 189 -4.68 16.86 10.13
CA TRP A 189 -3.81 17.96 9.69
C TRP A 189 -4.61 19.15 9.16
N GLU A 190 -5.63 18.91 8.33
CA GLU A 190 -6.50 19.98 7.83
C GLU A 190 -7.25 20.71 8.93
N ALA A 191 -7.75 19.98 9.94
CA ALA A 191 -8.40 20.56 11.10
C ALA A 191 -7.43 21.42 11.92
N SER A 192 -6.21 20.93 12.12
CA SER A 192 -5.13 21.62 12.83
C SER A 192 -4.69 22.90 12.11
N ASP A 193 -4.53 22.84 10.78
CA ASP A 193 -4.13 23.99 9.96
C ASP A 193 -5.22 25.06 9.92
N LEU A 194 -6.50 24.67 9.84
CA LEU A 194 -7.62 25.61 9.89
C LEU A 194 -7.63 26.43 11.18
N LEU A 195 -7.43 25.76 12.33
CA LEU A 195 -7.37 26.42 13.64
C LEU A 195 -6.22 27.43 13.71
N VAL A 196 -5.02 26.99 13.31
CA VAL A 196 -3.82 27.84 13.32
C VAL A 196 -4.02 29.08 12.44
N ASP A 197 -4.48 28.90 11.21
CA ASP A 197 -4.67 30.00 10.27
C ASP A 197 -5.78 30.97 10.73
N THR A 198 -6.80 30.47 11.43
CA THR A 198 -7.93 31.29 11.89
C THR A 198 -7.62 32.09 13.15
N ALA A 199 -7.06 31.44 14.17
CA ALA A 199 -6.99 31.97 15.54
C ALA A 199 -5.57 32.27 16.03
N LEU A 200 -4.52 31.62 15.49
CA LEU A 200 -3.16 31.71 16.04
C LEU A 200 -2.17 32.46 15.15
N ARG A 201 -2.46 32.57 13.86
CA ARG A 201 -1.66 33.31 12.87
C ARG A 201 -2.23 34.69 12.55
N ALA A 202 -3.40 35.04 13.11
CA ALA A 202 -4.07 36.29 12.78
C ALA A 202 -3.21 37.49 13.24
N PRO A 203 -2.83 38.43 12.34
CA PRO A 203 -1.91 39.54 12.67
C PRO A 203 -2.42 40.51 13.75
N LYS A 204 -3.70 40.40 14.14
CA LYS A 204 -4.26 41.13 15.27
C LYS A 204 -5.25 40.21 16.01
N PRO A 205 -5.11 40.04 17.33
CA PRO A 205 -6.12 39.42 18.18
C PRO A 205 -7.45 40.15 17.98
N VAL A 206 -8.48 39.44 17.52
CA VAL A 206 -9.86 39.96 17.55
C VAL A 206 -10.60 39.19 18.62
N ASP A 207 -10.98 39.89 19.69
CA ASP A 207 -11.82 39.31 20.74
C ASP A 207 -13.23 39.09 20.23
N GLY A 208 -13.84 38.00 20.67
CA GLY A 208 -15.20 37.65 20.30
C GLY A 208 -15.30 36.36 19.51
N LEU A 209 -16.39 36.26 18.76
CA LEU A 209 -16.76 35.05 18.02
C LEU A 209 -15.93 34.96 16.74
N PHE A 210 -15.47 33.75 16.39
CA PHE A 210 -14.89 33.47 15.09
C PHE A 210 -15.45 32.18 14.51
N ALA A 211 -15.56 32.15 13.18
CA ALA A 211 -15.96 30.97 12.43
C ALA A 211 -15.08 30.85 11.19
N ALA A 212 -14.71 29.63 10.82
CA ALA A 212 -13.96 29.37 9.62
C ALA A 212 -14.37 28.05 8.98
N ALA A 213 -14.19 27.96 7.67
CA ALA A 213 -14.38 26.75 6.91
C ALA A 213 -13.28 26.62 5.86
N ARG A 214 -12.84 25.39 5.61
CA ARG A 214 -11.88 25.05 4.57
C ARG A 214 -12.35 23.81 3.84
N SER A 215 -12.20 23.83 2.52
CA SER A 215 -12.43 22.67 1.67
C SER A 215 -11.30 22.55 0.65
N GLY A 216 -10.83 21.33 0.42
CA GLY A 216 -9.69 21.08 -0.44
C GLY A 216 -9.65 19.66 -0.99
N LYS A 217 -8.93 19.51 -2.10
CA LYS A 217 -8.59 18.23 -2.70
C LYS A 217 -7.11 18.00 -2.55
N TYR A 218 -6.74 16.82 -2.09
CA TYR A 218 -5.37 16.43 -1.80
C TYR A 218 -5.05 15.09 -2.43
N GLY A 219 -3.89 14.99 -3.05
CA GLY A 219 -3.24 13.73 -3.34
C GLY A 219 -2.03 13.56 -2.43
N PHE A 220 -1.71 12.33 -2.08
CA PHE A 220 -0.50 11.99 -1.34
C PHE A 220 0.40 11.13 -2.22
N ASP A 221 1.55 11.69 -2.61
CA ASP A 221 2.48 11.06 -3.56
C ASP A 221 3.38 10.03 -2.85
N ARG A 222 2.76 8.91 -2.47
CA ARG A 222 3.40 7.68 -1.98
C ARG A 222 2.94 6.51 -2.83
N HIS A 223 3.65 5.39 -2.72
CA HIS A 223 3.18 4.11 -3.22
C HIS A 223 2.72 3.30 -2.01
N PRO A 224 1.44 2.93 -1.91
CA PRO A 224 0.29 3.30 -2.77
C PRO A 224 -0.21 4.76 -2.67
N ARG A 225 -0.91 5.21 -3.72
CA ARG A 225 -1.46 6.57 -3.83
C ARG A 225 -2.80 6.68 -3.10
N MET A 226 -3.05 7.85 -2.53
CA MET A 226 -4.30 8.18 -1.85
C MET A 226 -4.74 9.58 -2.27
N ASP A 227 -6.00 9.70 -2.68
CA ASP A 227 -6.65 10.97 -2.97
C ASP A 227 -7.76 11.23 -1.95
N SER A 228 -7.90 12.48 -1.50
CA SER A 228 -8.92 12.87 -0.53
C SER A 228 -9.54 14.23 -0.84
N THR A 229 -10.82 14.37 -0.51
CA THR A 229 -11.52 15.66 -0.49
C THR A 229 -11.95 15.93 0.94
N ASN A 230 -11.40 16.97 1.56
CA ASN A 230 -11.66 17.26 2.97
C ASN A 230 -12.44 18.57 3.08
N THR A 231 -13.45 18.58 3.94
CA THR A 231 -14.21 19.77 4.33
C THR A 231 -14.25 19.86 5.84
N THR A 232 -13.72 20.95 6.38
CA THR A 232 -13.60 21.19 7.82
C THR A 232 -14.15 22.56 8.19
N GLY A 233 -14.78 22.64 9.36
CA GLY A 233 -15.36 23.84 9.94
C GLY A 233 -14.96 24.02 11.39
N LEU A 234 -14.85 25.29 11.79
CA LEU A 234 -14.43 25.73 13.11
C LEU A 234 -15.36 26.85 13.59
N LEU A 235 -15.75 26.79 14.86
CA LEU A 235 -16.46 27.86 15.56
C LEU A 235 -15.80 28.05 16.94
N GLY A 236 -15.46 29.28 17.30
CA GLY A 236 -14.86 29.51 18.60
C GLY A 236 -15.01 30.93 19.11
N TYR A 237 -14.51 31.15 20.32
CA TYR A 237 -14.55 32.42 21.01
C TYR A 237 -13.19 32.75 21.61
N ALA A 238 -12.70 33.96 21.37
CA ALA A 238 -11.39 34.44 21.85
C ALA A 238 -11.55 35.61 22.84
N MET A 239 -10.67 35.67 23.83
CA MET A 239 -10.60 36.72 24.85
C MET A 239 -9.15 37.15 25.05
N THR A 240 -8.89 38.46 25.15
CA THR A 240 -7.56 38.99 25.43
C THR A 240 -7.46 39.52 26.86
N PHE A 241 -6.46 39.04 27.60
CA PHE A 241 -6.10 39.46 28.95
C PHE A 241 -4.65 39.99 28.96
N GLY A 242 -4.50 41.30 28.89
CA GLY A 242 -3.17 41.93 28.82
C GLY A 242 -2.42 41.51 27.57
N LYS A 243 -1.35 40.72 27.74
CA LYS A 243 -0.50 40.21 26.64
C LYS A 243 -0.87 38.81 26.17
N THR A 244 -1.94 38.24 26.72
CA THR A 244 -2.33 36.85 26.51
C THR A 244 -3.71 36.81 25.86
N GLN A 245 -3.82 36.24 24.67
CA GLN A 245 -5.10 35.85 24.10
C GLN A 245 -5.36 34.37 24.39
N THR A 246 -6.57 34.01 24.75
CA THR A 246 -6.99 32.62 24.93
C THR A 246 -8.40 32.41 24.42
N GLY A 247 -8.76 31.18 24.07
CA GLY A 247 -10.10 30.88 23.61
C GLY A 247 -10.43 29.41 23.62
N VAL A 248 -11.71 29.15 23.37
CA VAL A 248 -12.29 27.80 23.19
C VAL A 248 -12.81 27.68 21.77
N PHE A 249 -12.81 26.47 21.23
CA PHE A 249 -13.38 26.20 19.92
C PHE A 249 -14.02 24.82 19.83
N LEU A 250 -14.93 24.69 18.87
CA LEU A 250 -15.52 23.47 18.38
C LEU A 250 -15.08 23.28 16.93
N GLU A 251 -14.70 22.06 16.58
CA GLU A 251 -14.34 21.68 15.22
C GLU A 251 -15.23 20.52 14.75
N MET A 252 -15.54 20.51 13.47
CA MET A 252 -16.23 19.40 12.82
C MET A 252 -15.84 19.32 11.36
N GLY A 253 -15.93 18.14 10.78
CA GLY A 253 -15.65 17.99 9.36
C GLY A 253 -15.92 16.61 8.82
N HIS A 254 -15.77 16.54 7.51
CA HIS A 254 -16.01 15.37 6.69
C HIS A 254 -14.89 15.26 5.66
N ALA A 255 -14.47 14.04 5.34
CA ALA A 255 -13.56 13.80 4.25
C ALA A 255 -13.96 12.54 3.49
N ASP A 256 -13.91 12.59 2.16
CA ASP A 256 -14.01 11.41 1.30
C ASP A 256 -12.60 11.06 0.83
N TYR A 257 -12.28 9.77 0.74
CA TYR A 257 -10.98 9.32 0.24
C TYR A 257 -11.10 8.01 -0.55
N GLU A 258 -10.18 7.84 -1.49
CA GLU A 258 -10.00 6.62 -2.26
C GLU A 258 -8.58 6.09 -2.02
N THR A 259 -8.47 4.77 -1.93
CA THR A 259 -7.21 4.05 -1.78
C THR A 259 -6.96 3.17 -2.99
N ASP A 260 -5.71 3.07 -3.44
CA ASP A 260 -5.34 2.23 -4.57
C ASP A 260 -4.04 1.47 -4.29
N SER A 261 -4.18 0.22 -3.82
CA SER A 261 -3.08 -0.65 -3.39
C SER A 261 -2.66 -1.60 -4.52
N PRO A 262 -1.40 -1.57 -5.00
CA PRO A 262 -0.87 -2.67 -5.80
C PRO A 262 -0.71 -3.93 -4.93
N THR A 263 -1.04 -5.08 -5.49
CA THR A 263 -0.94 -6.40 -4.84
C THR A 263 -0.30 -7.40 -5.79
N SER A 264 0.11 -8.55 -5.28
CA SER A 264 0.62 -9.68 -6.07
C SER A 264 -0.41 -10.25 -7.04
N THR A 265 -1.70 -10.08 -6.75
CA THR A 265 -2.84 -10.54 -7.57
C THR A 265 -3.43 -9.45 -8.47
N GLY A 266 -2.91 -8.22 -8.41
CA GLY A 266 -3.38 -7.09 -9.21
C GLY A 266 -3.43 -5.79 -8.43
N ARG A 267 -4.64 -5.25 -8.24
CA ARG A 267 -4.88 -4.01 -7.50
C ARG A 267 -6.13 -4.13 -6.65
N VAL A 268 -6.07 -3.58 -5.45
CA VAL A 268 -7.20 -3.43 -4.54
C VAL A 268 -7.48 -1.94 -4.35
N THR A 269 -8.66 -1.54 -4.83
CA THR A 269 -9.21 -0.21 -4.59
C THR A 269 -10.23 -0.26 -3.46
N GLY A 270 -10.36 0.85 -2.73
CA GLY A 270 -11.35 0.98 -1.67
C GLY A 270 -11.75 2.43 -1.47
N ASP A 271 -13.01 2.62 -1.09
CA ASP A 271 -13.65 3.91 -0.88
C ASP A 271 -13.91 4.12 0.61
N GLY A 272 -13.68 5.31 1.13
CA GLY A 272 -13.98 5.60 2.53
C GLY A 272 -14.35 7.04 2.82
N ASP A 273 -14.97 7.21 3.99
CA ASP A 273 -15.33 8.51 4.53
C ASP A 273 -14.92 8.69 5.99
N HIS A 274 -14.57 9.93 6.32
CA HIS A 274 -14.38 10.39 7.67
C HIS A 274 -15.48 11.33 8.08
N ASN A 275 -15.90 11.21 9.34
CA ASN A 275 -16.73 12.21 10.00
C ASN A 275 -16.16 12.44 11.39
N TYR A 276 -15.88 13.69 11.75
CA TYR A 276 -15.31 14.00 13.05
C TYR A 276 -15.94 15.22 13.69
N ALA A 277 -15.90 15.24 15.02
CA ALA A 277 -16.25 16.40 15.82
C ALA A 277 -15.39 16.43 17.08
N GLY A 278 -15.02 17.62 17.51
CA GLY A 278 -14.19 17.82 18.68
C GLY A 278 -14.23 19.25 19.20
N ALA A 279 -13.42 19.47 20.23
CA ALA A 279 -13.27 20.76 20.88
C ALA A 279 -11.84 20.94 21.37
N GLY A 280 -11.48 22.19 21.64
CA GLY A 280 -10.18 22.49 22.19
C GLY A 280 -10.08 23.88 22.78
N VAL A 281 -8.88 24.15 23.30
CA VAL A 281 -8.49 25.45 23.85
C VAL A 281 -7.20 25.89 23.21
N PHE A 282 -7.03 27.19 23.08
CA PHE A 282 -5.81 27.78 22.55
C PHE A 282 -5.34 28.98 23.39
N VAL A 283 -4.07 29.32 23.21
CA VAL A 283 -3.43 30.48 23.81
C VAL A 283 -2.43 31.10 22.83
N SER A 284 -2.36 32.42 22.81
CA SER A 284 -1.31 33.21 22.16
C SER A 284 -0.78 34.22 23.16
N GLN A 285 0.52 34.18 23.43
CA GLN A 285 1.20 35.01 24.42
C GLN A 285 2.25 35.87 23.73
N GLU A 286 2.12 37.18 23.82
CA GLU A 286 3.19 38.10 23.44
C GLU A 286 4.35 37.98 24.44
N LEU A 287 5.53 37.54 23.97
CA LEU A 287 6.74 37.37 24.79
C LEU A 287 7.54 38.68 24.85
N ILE A 288 7.77 39.26 23.67
CA ILE A 288 8.35 40.58 23.43
C ILE A 288 7.54 41.23 22.30
N PRO A 289 7.65 42.56 22.08
CA PRO A 289 6.90 43.21 21.01
C PRO A 289 7.02 42.45 19.68
N ASP A 290 5.86 42.19 19.07
CA ASP A 290 5.68 41.48 17.80
C ASP A 290 6.10 40.00 17.76
N LEU A 291 6.61 39.43 18.87
CA LEU A 291 6.92 38.00 19.00
C LEU A 291 5.91 37.31 19.93
N HIS A 292 5.18 36.36 19.37
CA HIS A 292 4.14 35.64 20.07
C HIS A 292 4.43 34.14 20.11
N ALA A 293 4.26 33.53 21.28
CA ALA A 293 4.21 32.08 21.43
C ALA A 293 2.76 31.61 21.46
N THR A 294 2.45 30.60 20.66
CA THR A 294 1.10 30.05 20.49
C THR A 294 1.06 28.59 20.86
N ALA A 295 -0.04 28.15 21.46
CA ALA A 295 -0.28 26.75 21.73
C ALA A 295 -1.77 26.40 21.63
N TYR A 296 -2.08 25.16 21.31
CA TYR A 296 -3.42 24.61 21.50
C TYR A 296 -3.36 23.15 21.95
N VAL A 297 -4.45 22.70 22.57
CA VAL A 297 -4.76 21.29 22.74
C VAL A 297 -6.20 21.04 22.31
N LYS A 298 -6.45 19.90 21.68
CA LYS A 298 -7.75 19.51 21.16
C LYS A 298 -7.99 18.02 21.31
N GLY A 299 -9.26 17.63 21.27
CA GLY A 299 -9.66 16.23 21.21
C GLY A 299 -11.11 16.07 20.80
N GLY A 300 -11.44 14.86 20.36
CA GLY A 300 -12.76 14.55 19.85
C GLY A 300 -12.90 13.09 19.46
N ALA A 301 -13.91 12.80 18.66
CA ALA A 301 -14.14 11.48 18.07
C ALA A 301 -14.10 11.59 16.55
N LEU A 302 -13.47 10.60 15.91
CA LEU A 302 -13.41 10.48 14.47
C LEU A 302 -13.95 9.11 14.06
N ARG A 303 -14.98 9.13 13.22
CA ARG A 303 -15.49 7.96 12.52
C ARG A 303 -14.74 7.80 11.21
N ASN A 304 -14.33 6.58 10.90
CA ASN A 304 -13.81 6.15 9.61
C ASN A 304 -14.66 4.97 9.11
N ALA A 305 -15.42 5.20 8.04
CA ALA A 305 -16.10 4.17 7.28
C ALA A 305 -15.29 3.83 6.02
N PHE A 306 -15.10 2.55 5.71
CA PHE A 306 -14.27 2.10 4.60
C PHE A 306 -14.81 0.81 4.01
N ASP A 307 -15.04 0.82 2.69
CA ASP A 307 -15.52 -0.31 1.92
C ASP A 307 -14.41 -0.82 1.00
N VAL A 308 -14.11 -2.11 1.06
CA VAL A 308 -13.05 -2.74 0.26
C VAL A 308 -13.38 -4.20 -0.04
N THR A 309 -12.81 -4.75 -1.11
CA THR A 309 -12.86 -6.19 -1.38
C THR A 309 -11.50 -6.83 -1.09
N ILE A 310 -11.46 -7.79 -0.16
CA ILE A 310 -10.27 -8.56 0.20
C ILE A 310 -10.61 -10.04 0.11
N ALA A 311 -9.75 -10.82 -0.53
CA ALA A 311 -9.89 -12.24 -0.81
C ALA A 311 -11.26 -12.58 -1.44
N GLY A 312 -11.67 -11.75 -2.41
CA GLY A 312 -12.98 -11.85 -3.08
C GLY A 312 -14.19 -11.53 -2.18
N LYS A 313 -13.98 -11.11 -0.93
CA LYS A 313 -15.03 -10.77 0.02
C LYS A 313 -15.14 -9.25 0.19
N LYS A 314 -16.36 -8.73 0.10
CA LYS A 314 -16.64 -7.33 0.48
C LYS A 314 -16.59 -7.16 2.00
N LEU A 315 -15.81 -6.20 2.45
CA LEU A 315 -15.68 -5.77 3.83
C LEU A 315 -16.16 -4.33 3.95
N ASP A 316 -17.21 -4.12 4.74
CA ASP A 316 -17.61 -2.80 5.27
C ASP A 316 -16.93 -2.64 6.63
N LEU A 317 -16.10 -1.62 6.81
CA LEU A 317 -15.49 -1.28 8.08
C LEU A 317 -16.03 0.06 8.57
N ASN A 318 -16.71 0.09 9.71
CA ASN A 318 -17.11 1.33 10.36
C ASN A 318 -16.50 1.40 11.76
N ARG A 319 -15.56 2.33 11.94
CA ARG A 319 -14.72 2.46 13.14
C ARG A 319 -14.85 3.86 13.69
N THR A 320 -15.04 4.00 14.99
CA THR A 320 -15.01 5.32 15.66
C THR A 320 -14.06 5.23 16.83
N SER A 321 -13.10 6.15 16.89
CA SER A 321 -12.15 6.20 18.00
C SER A 321 -11.82 7.64 18.39
N ALA A 322 -11.26 7.81 19.58
CA ALA A 322 -10.85 9.12 20.06
C ALA A 322 -9.62 9.62 19.31
N TYR A 323 -9.57 10.93 19.05
CA TYR A 323 -8.36 11.61 18.58
C TYR A 323 -7.98 12.74 19.52
N TRP A 324 -6.71 13.11 19.49
CA TRP A 324 -6.17 14.24 20.23
C TRP A 324 -5.13 14.96 19.38
N GLY A 325 -4.94 16.24 19.66
CA GLY A 325 -3.92 17.03 19.00
C GLY A 325 -3.37 18.11 19.91
N ALA A 326 -2.12 18.48 19.67
CA ALA A 326 -1.43 19.55 20.35
C ALA A 326 -0.54 20.31 19.37
N HIS A 327 -0.32 21.58 19.66
CA HIS A 327 0.52 22.45 18.84
C HIS A 327 1.32 23.41 19.69
N LEU A 328 2.51 23.71 19.21
CA LEU A 328 3.37 24.77 19.70
C LEU A 328 3.89 25.56 18.50
N GLY A 329 3.83 26.88 18.58
CA GLY A 329 4.33 27.74 17.52
C GLY A 329 4.81 29.08 18.01
N VAL A 330 5.56 29.78 17.16
CA VAL A 330 6.05 31.13 17.41
C VAL A 330 5.90 31.95 16.15
N HIS A 331 5.16 33.07 16.19
CA HIS A 331 5.12 34.05 15.10
C HIS A 331 5.86 35.32 15.45
N TYR A 332 6.48 35.90 14.43
CA TYR A 332 7.10 37.21 14.49
C TYR A 332 6.61 38.07 13.34
N ASP A 333 6.11 39.26 13.65
CA ASP A 333 5.61 40.24 12.71
C ASP A 333 6.60 41.42 12.58
N TRP A 334 6.84 41.92 11.37
CA TRP A 334 7.67 43.11 11.17
C TRP A 334 7.26 43.93 9.96
N ALA A 335 7.46 45.25 10.06
CA ALA A 335 7.27 46.17 8.94
C ALA A 335 8.47 46.07 7.98
N LEU A 336 8.24 45.56 6.77
CA LEU A 336 9.25 45.50 5.71
C LEU A 336 9.50 46.90 5.10
N SER A 337 8.44 47.71 5.00
CA SER A 337 8.47 49.12 4.58
C SER A 337 7.22 49.86 5.05
N GLN A 338 7.07 51.16 4.73
CA GLN A 338 5.88 51.94 5.11
C GLN A 338 4.55 51.39 4.57
N SER A 339 4.58 50.50 3.58
CA SER A 339 3.37 49.95 2.93
C SER A 339 3.30 48.42 2.92
N PHE A 340 4.28 47.75 3.53
CA PHE A 340 4.41 46.30 3.51
C PHE A 340 4.75 45.76 4.89
N ASP A 341 3.89 44.85 5.37
CA ASP A 341 4.13 44.05 6.55
C ASP A 341 4.52 42.63 6.12
N ALA A 342 5.42 42.01 6.87
CA ALA A 342 5.82 40.63 6.69
C ALA A 342 5.76 39.89 8.03
N TRP A 343 5.50 38.60 7.96
CA TRP A 343 5.50 37.76 9.14
C TRP A 343 6.09 36.39 8.84
N ALA A 344 6.69 35.79 9.86
CA ALA A 344 7.18 34.43 9.85
C ALA A 344 6.55 33.64 10.98
N TYR A 345 6.27 32.37 10.73
CA TYR A 345 5.69 31.47 11.71
C TYR A 345 6.35 30.11 11.68
N ALA A 346 6.86 29.68 12.83
CA ALA A 346 7.34 28.32 13.05
C ALA A 346 6.29 27.56 13.87
N SER A 347 5.95 26.35 13.42
CA SER A 347 4.90 25.52 14.01
C SER A 347 5.36 24.09 14.17
N TYR A 348 4.98 23.48 15.27
CA TYR A 348 5.08 22.05 15.54
C TYR A 348 3.71 21.51 15.91
N PHE A 349 3.31 20.45 15.22
CA PHE A 349 2.04 19.76 15.41
C PHE A 349 2.29 18.34 15.88
N TYR A 350 1.48 17.92 16.84
CA TYR A 350 1.32 16.53 17.26
C TYR A 350 -0.16 16.17 17.13
N ASP A 351 -0.46 15.11 16.37
CA ASP A 351 -1.81 14.58 16.24
C ASP A 351 -1.75 13.07 16.53
N GLY A 352 -2.75 12.56 17.25
CA GLY A 352 -2.84 11.14 17.59
C GLY A 352 -4.26 10.61 17.54
N ARG A 353 -4.38 9.30 17.36
CA ARG A 353 -5.65 8.58 17.35
C ARG A 353 -5.53 7.26 18.10
N GLU A 354 -6.57 6.93 18.84
CA GLU A 354 -6.64 5.72 19.64
C GLU A 354 -6.53 4.45 18.78
N LYS A 355 -5.87 3.45 19.35
CA LYS A 355 -5.79 2.09 18.83
C LYS A 355 -7.18 1.52 18.53
N GLU A 356 -7.30 0.82 17.41
CA GLU A 356 -8.58 0.22 16.98
C GLU A 356 -8.43 -1.28 16.78
N THR A 357 -9.42 -2.04 17.24
CA THR A 357 -9.49 -3.50 17.01
C THR A 357 -10.86 -3.86 16.48
N TYR A 358 -10.92 -4.67 15.44
CA TYR A 358 -12.19 -5.14 14.87
C TYR A 358 -12.03 -6.53 14.25
N LYS A 359 -13.14 -7.26 14.23
CA LYS A 359 -13.19 -8.63 13.71
C LYS A 359 -14.03 -8.69 12.44
N LYS A 360 -13.53 -9.38 11.42
CA LYS A 360 -14.27 -9.69 10.21
C LYS A 360 -14.32 -11.20 10.01
N ALA A 361 -15.53 -11.71 9.82
CA ALA A 361 -15.72 -13.11 9.44
C ALA A 361 -15.11 -13.34 8.04
N GLY A 362 -14.76 -14.59 7.74
CA GLY A 362 -14.27 -15.01 6.43
C GLY A 362 -15.40 -15.47 5.49
N THR A 363 -15.05 -16.26 4.49
CA THR A 363 -15.97 -17.05 3.65
C THR A 363 -15.89 -18.53 4.07
N THR A 364 -16.42 -19.44 3.24
CA THR A 364 -16.23 -20.89 3.44
C THR A 364 -14.78 -21.32 3.23
N ASP A 365 -14.09 -20.69 2.28
CA ASP A 365 -12.75 -21.10 1.86
C ASP A 365 -11.64 -20.20 2.44
N VAL A 366 -11.98 -19.00 2.90
CA VAL A 366 -11.04 -18.03 3.47
C VAL A 366 -11.44 -17.74 4.92
N ALA A 367 -10.56 -17.98 5.88
CA ALA A 367 -10.84 -17.73 7.29
C ALA A 367 -10.99 -16.22 7.60
N GLY A 368 -11.73 -15.92 8.67
CA GLY A 368 -11.88 -14.54 9.16
C GLY A 368 -10.68 -14.10 9.99
N SER A 369 -10.53 -12.78 10.17
CA SER A 369 -9.41 -12.20 10.92
C SER A 369 -9.86 -11.14 11.90
N THR A 370 -9.12 -11.02 12.99
CA THR A 370 -9.18 -9.89 13.93
C THR A 370 -8.02 -8.96 13.61
N PHE A 371 -8.35 -7.77 13.15
CA PHE A 371 -7.39 -6.74 12.80
C PHE A 371 -7.22 -5.78 13.97
N THR A 372 -5.98 -5.45 14.28
CA THR A 372 -5.59 -4.54 15.35
C THR A 372 -4.67 -3.47 14.76
N TYR A 373 -5.15 -2.25 14.65
CA TYR A 373 -4.31 -1.09 14.31
C TYR A 373 -3.71 -0.52 15.57
N ASP A 374 -2.42 -0.19 15.52
CA ASP A 374 -1.78 0.54 16.60
C ASP A 374 -2.29 1.98 16.66
N ALA A 375 -2.02 2.66 17.78
CA ALA A 375 -2.36 4.07 17.89
C ALA A 375 -1.61 4.86 16.81
N LEU A 376 -2.31 5.78 16.15
CA LEU A 376 -1.68 6.65 15.17
C LEU A 376 -1.00 7.81 15.89
N GLU A 377 0.19 8.16 15.42
CA GLU A 377 0.95 9.31 15.90
C GLU A 377 1.55 10.04 14.71
N SER A 378 1.38 11.36 14.69
CA SER A 378 1.94 12.24 13.68
C SER A 378 2.72 13.38 14.34
N HIS A 379 3.92 13.63 13.81
CA HIS A 379 4.78 14.75 14.16
C HIS A 379 5.08 15.57 12.91
N ARG A 380 4.72 16.85 12.91
CA ARG A 380 4.87 17.71 11.74
C ARG A 380 5.41 19.07 12.13
N VAL A 381 6.35 19.60 11.35
CA VAL A 381 6.85 20.97 11.49
C VAL A 381 6.54 21.78 10.26
N GLN A 382 6.19 23.05 10.44
CA GLN A 382 5.92 23.97 9.34
C GLN A 382 6.60 25.32 9.60
N LEU A 383 7.28 25.82 8.58
CA LEU A 383 7.84 27.17 8.53
C LEU A 383 7.10 27.96 7.47
N THR A 384 6.47 29.05 7.85
CA THR A 384 5.70 29.91 6.94
C THR A 384 6.28 31.31 6.94
N TYR A 385 6.33 31.93 5.77
CA TYR A 385 6.66 33.33 5.56
C TYR A 385 5.61 33.94 4.65
N ALA A 386 5.07 35.11 5.01
CA ALA A 386 4.16 35.83 4.12
C ALA A 386 4.32 37.34 4.22
N HIS A 387 3.80 38.03 3.22
CA HIS A 387 3.79 39.49 3.17
C HIS A 387 2.42 40.01 2.73
N SER A 388 2.04 41.20 3.21
CA SER A 388 0.77 41.86 2.91
C SER A 388 0.97 43.31 2.47
N GLN A 389 0.10 43.80 1.59
CA GLN A 389 0.04 45.21 1.17
C GLN A 389 -1.10 45.97 1.87
N SER A 390 -1.06 47.30 1.82
CA SER A 390 -2.03 48.21 2.44
C SER A 390 -3.51 48.01 2.00
N LEU A 391 -3.77 47.36 0.87
CA LEU A 391 -5.11 46.97 0.38
C LEU A 391 -5.56 45.56 0.85
N LYS A 392 -4.73 44.92 1.68
CA LYS A 392 -4.85 43.60 2.34
C LYS A 392 -4.99 42.33 1.47
N PRO A 393 -4.42 42.22 0.25
CA PRO A 393 -3.99 40.92 -0.25
C PRO A 393 -2.70 40.47 0.43
N TYR A 394 -2.55 39.16 0.66
CA TYR A 394 -1.29 38.55 1.12
C TYR A 394 -0.85 37.41 0.20
N VAL A 395 0.46 37.20 0.15
CA VAL A 395 1.11 36.05 -0.49
C VAL A 395 2.07 35.43 0.51
N GLY A 396 2.03 34.11 0.61
CA GLY A 396 2.85 33.35 1.55
C GLY A 396 3.46 32.11 0.93
N LEU A 397 4.58 31.70 1.50
CA LEU A 397 5.29 30.46 1.21
C LEU A 397 5.44 29.70 2.52
N ALA A 398 5.19 28.40 2.50
CA ALA A 398 5.52 27.53 3.61
C ALA A 398 6.27 26.30 3.16
N LEU A 399 7.11 25.80 4.05
CA LEU A 399 7.73 24.50 3.98
C LEU A 399 7.24 23.67 5.16
N GLU A 400 6.67 22.52 4.86
CA GLU A 400 6.17 21.54 5.82
C GLU A 400 7.01 20.27 5.73
N GLN A 401 7.36 19.71 6.90
CA GLN A 401 8.01 18.41 7.02
C GLN A 401 7.23 17.54 8.00
N VAL A 402 6.77 16.39 7.52
CA VAL A 402 6.27 15.31 8.37
C VAL A 402 7.47 14.48 8.82
N LEU A 403 7.70 14.46 10.13
CA LEU A 403 8.87 13.84 10.76
C LEU A 403 8.63 12.37 11.09
N LYS A 404 7.37 12.03 11.40
CA LYS A 404 6.90 10.68 11.69
C LYS A 404 5.39 10.69 11.55
N ALA A 405 4.83 9.86 10.68
CA ALA A 405 3.41 9.59 10.57
C ALA A 405 3.21 8.16 10.05
N GLU A 406 3.23 7.18 10.95
CA GLU A 406 3.19 5.77 10.60
C GLU A 406 1.88 5.11 11.06
N GLY A 407 1.23 4.42 10.13
CA GLY A 407 0.18 3.44 10.41
C GLY A 407 0.78 2.05 10.54
N GLN A 408 0.67 1.46 11.72
CA GLN A 408 1.10 0.08 12.01
C GLN A 408 -0.09 -0.76 12.47
N GLY A 409 0.02 -2.08 12.29
CA GLY A 409 -1.02 -3.00 12.70
C GLY A 409 -0.61 -4.46 12.61
N SER A 410 -1.46 -5.30 13.18
CA SER A 410 -1.35 -6.76 13.12
C SER A 410 -2.72 -7.37 12.91
N ALA A 411 -2.74 -8.59 12.40
CA ALA A 411 -3.96 -9.36 12.23
C ALA A 411 -3.77 -10.79 12.74
N ASP A 412 -4.84 -11.33 13.30
CA ASP A 412 -4.88 -12.62 13.97
C ASP A 412 -6.10 -13.39 13.47
N ASP A 413 -5.88 -14.51 12.79
CA ASP A 413 -6.95 -15.36 12.23
C ASP A 413 -7.31 -16.55 13.14
N GLY A 414 -6.72 -16.61 14.35
CA GLY A 414 -6.89 -17.70 15.29
C GLY A 414 -5.90 -18.86 15.11
N THR A 415 -5.20 -18.93 13.96
CA THR A 415 -4.11 -19.87 13.71
C THR A 415 -2.76 -19.20 13.96
N SER A 416 -2.54 -18.03 13.36
CA SER A 416 -1.31 -17.27 13.58
C SER A 416 -1.56 -15.75 13.53
N ARG A 417 -0.58 -15.01 14.03
CA ARG A 417 -0.58 -13.54 14.02
C ARG A 417 0.46 -13.04 13.04
N VAL A 418 0.02 -12.23 12.09
CA VAL A 418 0.87 -11.59 11.08
C VAL A 418 0.93 -10.09 11.32
N LYS A 419 2.11 -9.49 11.06
CA LYS A 419 2.28 -8.04 11.04
C LYS A 419 1.78 -7.52 9.69
N LEU A 420 0.89 -6.53 9.70
CA LEU A 420 0.43 -5.88 8.48
C LEU A 420 1.52 -4.95 7.93
N ASN A 421 1.53 -4.73 6.63
CA ASN A 421 2.51 -3.85 6.01
C ASN A 421 2.30 -2.41 6.49
N THR A 422 3.38 -1.79 6.97
CA THR A 422 3.35 -0.41 7.45
C THR A 422 3.06 0.56 6.30
N THR A 423 2.27 1.59 6.57
CA THR A 423 2.07 2.74 5.68
C THR A 423 2.52 3.98 6.40
N ASP A 424 3.35 4.81 5.77
CA ASP A 424 3.81 6.08 6.33
C ASP A 424 3.42 7.27 5.44
N MET A 425 3.39 8.44 6.05
CA MET A 425 3.18 9.73 5.38
C MET A 425 4.35 10.68 5.67
N ASP A 426 5.57 10.14 5.72
CA ASP A 426 6.76 10.94 5.96
C ASP A 426 7.17 11.67 4.68
N GLY A 427 7.59 12.93 4.81
CA GLY A 427 8.02 13.70 3.66
C GLY A 427 7.87 15.20 3.80
N THR A 428 8.27 15.87 2.73
CA THR A 428 8.30 17.33 2.64
C THR A 428 7.22 17.84 1.68
N THR A 429 6.56 18.92 2.06
CA THR A 429 5.57 19.62 1.24
C THR A 429 5.91 21.11 1.17
N GLY A 430 5.98 21.65 -0.04
CA GLY A 430 5.96 23.09 -0.29
C GLY A 430 4.53 23.60 -0.43
N ILE A 431 4.24 24.75 0.17
CA ILE A 431 2.91 25.37 0.15
C ILE A 431 3.03 26.80 -0.36
N LEU A 432 2.22 27.15 -1.35
CA LEU A 432 2.03 28.52 -1.82
C LEU A 432 0.64 29.00 -1.41
N SER A 433 0.57 30.13 -0.72
CA SER A 433 -0.66 30.70 -0.19
C SER A 433 -0.93 32.06 -0.81
N ALA A 434 -2.19 32.34 -1.13
CA ALA A 434 -2.65 33.67 -1.50
C ALA A 434 -4.01 33.94 -0.88
N GLY A 435 -4.27 35.17 -0.45
CA GLY A 435 -5.56 35.50 0.13
C GLY A 435 -5.80 36.99 0.28
N TRP A 436 -6.98 37.29 0.80
CA TRP A 436 -7.47 38.64 0.98
C TRP A 436 -8.17 38.78 2.33
N LYS A 437 -7.97 39.92 2.99
CA LYS A 437 -8.60 40.24 4.27
C LYS A 437 -9.35 41.56 4.19
N TYR A 438 -10.59 41.53 4.63
CA TYR A 438 -11.46 42.68 4.84
C TYR A 438 -11.66 42.91 6.34
N VAL A 439 -11.69 44.18 6.73
CA VAL A 439 -12.11 44.62 8.07
C VAL A 439 -13.04 45.80 7.85
N ASN A 440 -14.21 45.80 8.47
CA ASN A 440 -15.14 46.92 8.35
C ASN A 440 -14.59 48.18 9.05
N ASP A 441 -15.10 49.35 8.68
CA ASP A 441 -14.65 50.63 9.24
C ASP A 441 -14.82 50.72 10.77
N ALA A 442 -15.85 50.06 11.31
CA ALA A 442 -16.11 50.01 12.75
C ALA A 442 -15.17 49.06 13.51
N GLY A 443 -14.38 48.23 12.82
CA GLY A 443 -13.49 47.24 13.42
C GLY A 443 -14.21 46.09 14.15
N THR A 444 -15.54 45.99 14.00
CA THR A 444 -16.38 44.98 14.65
C THR A 444 -16.51 43.68 13.87
N PHE A 445 -16.11 43.68 12.60
CA PHE A 445 -16.17 42.51 11.73
C PHE A 445 -14.94 42.42 10.82
N ALA A 446 -14.33 41.24 10.78
CA ALA A 446 -13.29 40.89 9.83
C ALA A 446 -13.70 39.65 9.03
N PHE A 447 -13.42 39.68 7.73
CA PHE A 447 -13.62 38.55 6.82
C PHE A 447 -12.31 38.28 6.09
N SER A 448 -11.95 37.01 5.92
CA SER A 448 -10.82 36.64 5.05
C SER A 448 -11.19 35.47 4.17
N ALA A 449 -10.61 35.46 2.97
CA ALA A 449 -10.64 34.33 2.06
C ALA A 449 -9.23 34.05 1.55
N GLY A 450 -8.90 32.77 1.36
CA GLY A 450 -7.58 32.36 0.90
C GLY A 450 -7.60 31.05 0.14
N VAL A 451 -6.55 30.83 -0.62
CA VAL A 451 -6.28 29.59 -1.36
C VAL A 451 -4.85 29.13 -1.08
N ASN A 452 -4.66 27.83 -1.00
CA ASN A 452 -3.34 27.23 -0.86
C ASN A 452 -3.13 26.18 -1.97
N GLY A 453 -1.95 26.18 -2.56
CA GLY A 453 -1.46 25.12 -3.45
C GLY A 453 -0.34 24.33 -2.78
N TYR A 454 -0.38 23.01 -2.91
CA TYR A 454 0.54 22.07 -2.27
C TYR A 454 1.33 21.30 -3.33
N ALA A 455 2.63 21.10 -3.09
CA ALA A 455 3.51 20.31 -3.95
C ALA A 455 4.56 19.56 -3.11
N GLY A 456 4.75 18.27 -3.37
CA GLY A 456 5.63 17.39 -2.58
C GLY A 456 4.87 16.15 -2.12
N LEU A 457 5.11 15.70 -0.88
CA LEU A 457 4.37 14.61 -0.24
C LEU A 457 2.86 14.83 -0.38
N LYS A 458 2.39 16.00 0.03
CA LYS A 458 1.02 16.44 -0.19
C LYS A 458 0.98 17.31 -1.43
N ASN A 459 0.07 17.00 -2.34
CA ASN A 459 -0.19 17.78 -3.54
C ASN A 459 -1.68 18.12 -3.63
N GLY A 460 -2.03 19.20 -4.34
CA GLY A 460 -3.41 19.61 -4.51
C GLY A 460 -3.68 21.04 -4.11
N VAL A 461 -4.94 21.36 -3.84
CA VAL A 461 -5.40 22.75 -3.61
C VAL A 461 -6.51 22.80 -2.57
N ASN A 462 -6.56 23.91 -1.83
CA ASN A 462 -7.70 24.22 -0.98
C ASN A 462 -8.11 25.68 -1.04
N ALA A 463 -9.32 25.92 -0.56
CA ALA A 463 -9.87 27.24 -0.32
C ALA A 463 -10.38 27.32 1.12
N MET A 464 -10.22 28.50 1.71
CA MET A 464 -10.62 28.80 3.07
C MET A 464 -11.36 30.12 3.13
N VAL A 465 -12.37 30.19 4.00
CA VAL A 465 -13.06 31.41 4.38
C VAL A 465 -13.16 31.49 5.89
N GLN A 466 -13.06 32.70 6.44
CA GLN A 466 -13.24 32.95 7.87
C GLN A 466 -13.92 34.29 8.13
N GLY A 467 -14.67 34.34 9.24
CA GLY A 467 -15.28 35.54 9.78
C GLY A 467 -14.94 35.68 11.27
N GLN A 468 -14.73 36.91 11.72
CA GLN A 468 -14.47 37.26 13.12
C GLN A 468 -15.37 38.44 13.50
N TRP A 469 -16.03 38.35 14.64
CA TRP A 469 -16.95 39.34 15.17
C TRP A 469 -16.51 39.79 16.57
N ALA A 470 -16.25 41.08 16.72
CA ALA A 470 -16.03 41.72 18.00
C ALA A 470 -17.33 42.38 18.48
N PHE A 471 -17.72 42.08 19.73
CA PHE A 471 -18.96 42.57 20.36
C PHE A 471 -18.68 43.58 21.46
#